data_AF-A0A183SUF4-F1
#
_entry.id   AF-A0A183SUF4-F1
#
_cell.length_a   1.000
_cell.length_b   1.000
_cell.length_c   1.000
_cell.angle_alpha   90.00
_cell.angle_beta   90.00
_cell.angle_gamma   90.00
#
_symmetry.space_group_name_H-M   'P 1'
#
loop_
_entity.id
_entity.type
_entity.pdbx_description
1 polymer ?
#
loop_
_entity_poly.entity_id
_entity_poly.type
_entity_poly.pdbx_seq_one_letter_code
_entity_poly.pdbx_strand_id
1 'polypeptide(L)'
;MPQALPDAALYDLILPTVTWLSELHFDGEEHYNWPSSLGNSNDRLVQWCHGAPGIIPLLLLAHTVTSDASYLEKAEKGGREVWKRGLLRKGCGLCHGSAGNGYALLSLYQHTRKLEYLQQAVVFAEWCTDYFNHAERTPDRPLSLFEGISGAIWFLLDMLEPASGRFPILH
;
A
#
# COMPACT_ATOMS: atom_id res chain seq x y z
N MET A 1 -13.34 23.17 -12.64
CA MET A 1 -14.30 22.62 -11.67
C MET A 1 -14.36 23.59 -10.49
N PRO A 2 -15.54 23.91 -9.93
CA PRO A 2 -15.59 24.68 -8.70
C PRO A 2 -14.81 23.93 -7.61
N GLN A 3 -14.16 24.67 -6.73
CA GLN A 3 -13.50 24.11 -5.57
C GLN A 3 -14.54 23.38 -4.71
N ALA A 4 -14.49 22.04 -4.70
CA ALA A 4 -15.45 21.24 -3.95
C ALA A 4 -15.28 21.40 -2.43
N LEU A 5 -14.13 21.91 -2.00
CA LEU A 5 -13.79 22.27 -0.63
C LEU A 5 -13.16 23.67 -0.59
N PRO A 6 -13.25 24.39 0.55
CA PRO A 6 -12.56 25.66 0.75
C PRO A 6 -11.03 25.53 0.61
N ASP A 7 -10.35 26.60 0.19
CA ASP A 7 -8.87 26.68 0.10
C ASP A 7 -8.16 26.20 1.38
N ALA A 8 -8.67 26.62 2.54
CA ALA A 8 -8.07 26.32 3.82
C ALA A 8 -8.30 24.87 4.30
N ALA A 9 -9.21 24.12 3.67
CA ALA A 9 -9.61 22.79 4.13
C ALA A 9 -8.43 21.80 4.18
N LEU A 10 -7.44 21.96 3.30
CA LEU A 10 -6.24 21.14 3.31
C LEU A 10 -5.51 21.22 4.65
N TYR A 11 -5.26 22.44 5.14
CA TYR A 11 -4.47 22.68 6.35
C TYR A 11 -5.32 22.63 7.62
N ASP A 12 -6.58 23.05 7.54
CA ASP A 12 -7.44 23.16 8.73
C ASP A 12 -8.16 21.84 9.06
N LEU A 13 -8.42 20.99 8.06
CA LEU A 13 -9.25 19.79 8.21
C LEU A 13 -8.53 18.50 7.79
N ILE A 14 -7.93 18.50 6.60
CA ILE A 14 -7.41 17.26 5.98
C ILE A 14 -6.09 16.84 6.64
N LEU A 15 -5.06 17.70 6.64
CA LEU A 15 -3.74 17.38 7.18
C LEU A 15 -3.77 17.02 8.67
N PRO A 16 -4.52 17.73 9.55
CA PRO A 16 -4.66 17.30 10.94
C PRO A 16 -5.24 15.88 11.08
N THR A 17 -6.21 15.52 10.22
CA THR A 17 -6.81 14.17 10.21
C THR A 17 -5.82 13.13 9.70
N VAL A 18 -5.02 13.45 8.68
CA VAL A 18 -3.96 12.57 8.17
C VAL A 18 -2.89 12.33 9.23
N THR A 19 -2.45 13.39 9.93
CA THR A 19 -1.51 13.27 11.06
C THR A 19 -2.07 12.37 12.13
N TRP A 20 -3.31 12.61 12.58
CA TRP A 20 -3.97 11.77 13.57
C TRP A 20 -4.02 10.29 13.14
N LEU A 21 -4.43 10.00 11.90
CA LEU A 21 -4.45 8.65 11.34
C LEU A 21 -3.05 8.01 11.33
N SER A 22 -2.02 8.81 11.02
CA SER A 22 -0.63 8.33 10.96
C SER A 22 -0.10 7.87 12.32
N GLU A 23 -0.64 8.39 13.43
CA GLU A 23 -0.27 7.99 14.80
C GLU A 23 -1.07 6.79 15.32
N LEU A 24 -2.06 6.28 14.57
CA LEU A 24 -2.88 5.13 14.99
C LEU A 24 -2.23 3.76 14.76
N HIS A 25 -0.94 3.71 14.41
CA HIS A 25 -0.27 2.43 14.20
C HIS A 25 -0.18 1.62 15.50
N PHE A 26 0.00 0.31 15.39
CA PHE A 26 0.35 -0.52 16.54
C PHE A 26 1.72 -0.09 17.08
N ASP A 27 1.84 0.00 18.41
CA ASP A 27 3.09 0.33 19.08
C ASP A 27 3.84 -0.94 19.48
N GLY A 28 5.02 -1.14 18.91
CA GLY A 28 5.95 -2.21 19.28
C GLY A 28 7.21 -2.15 18.42
N GLU A 29 8.37 -2.51 18.99
CA GLU A 29 9.66 -2.48 18.27
C GLU A 29 9.65 -3.34 16.98
N GLU A 30 8.74 -4.32 16.90
CA GLU A 30 8.64 -5.31 15.83
C GLU A 30 7.41 -5.15 14.91
N HIS A 31 6.52 -4.20 15.18
CA HIS A 31 5.22 -4.07 14.51
C HIS A 31 4.92 -2.61 14.18
N TYR A 32 4.89 -2.26 12.88
CA TYR A 32 4.52 -0.92 12.40
C TYR A 32 3.39 -0.95 11.36
N ASN A 33 2.21 -1.40 11.78
CA ASN A 33 1.03 -1.57 10.93
C ASN A 33 -0.18 -0.81 11.50
N TRP A 34 -1.22 -0.59 10.71
CA TRP A 34 -2.42 0.13 11.14
C TRP A 34 -3.60 -0.80 11.41
N PRO A 35 -4.39 -0.54 12.46
CA PRO A 35 -5.58 -1.31 12.77
C PRO A 35 -6.64 -1.12 11.69
N SER A 36 -7.44 -2.16 11.46
CA SER A 36 -8.55 -2.09 10.50
C SER A 36 -9.69 -1.15 10.92
N SER A 37 -9.77 -0.84 12.21
CA SER A 37 -10.81 -0.02 12.82
C SER A 37 -10.35 0.48 14.18
N LEU A 38 -10.90 1.61 14.64
CA LEU A 38 -10.59 2.15 15.97
C LEU A 38 -10.86 1.12 17.07
N GLY A 39 -9.91 1.00 18.01
CA GLY A 39 -9.99 0.04 19.13
C GLY A 39 -9.69 -1.42 18.77
N ASN A 40 -9.42 -1.75 17.51
CA ASN A 40 -9.00 -3.10 17.14
C ASN A 40 -7.51 -3.30 17.49
N SER A 41 -7.22 -4.23 18.40
CA SER A 41 -5.85 -4.60 18.80
C SER A 41 -5.25 -5.76 18.01
N ASN A 42 -5.96 -6.30 17.01
CA ASN A 42 -5.53 -7.47 16.25
C ASN A 42 -4.71 -7.09 15.01
N ASP A 43 -3.38 -7.07 15.16
CA ASP A 43 -2.41 -6.80 14.08
C ASP A 43 -2.21 -8.02 13.15
N ARG A 44 -3.20 -8.29 12.30
CA ARG A 44 -3.14 -9.40 11.32
C ARG A 44 -3.21 -9.00 9.85
N LEU A 45 -3.76 -7.82 9.55
CA LEU A 45 -4.10 -7.44 8.17
C LEU A 45 -2.99 -6.55 7.58
N VAL A 46 -2.27 -7.07 6.60
CA VAL A 46 -1.29 -6.34 5.79
C VAL A 46 -1.81 -6.35 4.36
N GLN A 47 -2.83 -5.52 4.10
CA GLN A 47 -3.61 -5.53 2.86
C GLN A 47 -3.87 -4.09 2.41
N TRP A 48 -4.10 -3.87 1.11
CA TRP A 48 -4.48 -2.55 0.60
C TRP A 48 -5.72 -1.99 1.30
N CYS A 49 -6.75 -2.81 1.49
CA CYS A 49 -7.98 -2.35 2.15
C CYS A 49 -7.84 -2.10 3.66
N HIS A 50 -6.89 -2.75 4.33
CA HIS A 50 -6.66 -2.61 5.77
C HIS A 50 -5.20 -2.87 6.12
N GLY A 51 -4.53 -1.86 6.68
CA GLY A 51 -3.15 -1.90 7.12
C GLY A 51 -2.22 -1.00 6.30
N ALA A 52 -0.92 -1.18 6.52
CA ALA A 52 0.15 -0.36 5.95
C ALA A 52 0.08 -0.19 4.42
N PRO A 53 -0.23 -1.22 3.60
CA PRO A 53 -0.22 -1.07 2.15
C PRO A 53 -1.15 0.05 1.63
N GLY A 54 -2.32 0.24 2.25
CA GLY A 54 -3.25 1.31 1.88
C GLY A 54 -2.91 2.68 2.47
N ILE A 55 -2.18 2.72 3.58
CA ILE A 55 -1.81 3.97 4.27
C ILE A 55 -0.55 4.60 3.65
N ILE A 56 0.39 3.79 3.18
CA ILE A 56 1.67 4.27 2.61
C ILE A 56 1.47 5.36 1.54
N PRO A 57 0.65 5.17 0.48
CA PRO A 57 0.49 6.18 -0.56
C PRO A 57 -0.09 7.51 -0.04
N LEU A 58 -0.97 7.47 0.96
CA LEU A 58 -1.50 8.66 1.61
C LEU A 58 -0.39 9.44 2.33
N LEU A 59 0.48 8.75 3.07
CA LEU A 59 1.61 9.37 3.77
C LEU A 59 2.64 9.95 2.79
N LEU A 60 2.92 9.27 1.68
CA LEU A 60 3.80 9.79 0.63
C LEU A 60 3.24 11.05 -0.04
N LEU A 61 1.91 11.08 -0.27
CA LEU A 61 1.24 12.27 -0.77
C LEU A 61 1.29 13.42 0.24
N ALA A 62 1.05 13.14 1.53
CA ALA A 62 1.17 14.13 2.60
C ALA A 62 2.59 14.71 2.68
N HIS A 63 3.63 13.86 2.63
CA HIS A 63 5.02 14.30 2.54
C HIS A 63 5.27 15.19 1.32
N THR A 64 4.72 14.84 0.14
CA THR A 64 4.88 15.66 -1.08
C THR A 64 4.29 17.06 -0.90
N VAL A 65 3.16 17.16 -0.23
CA VAL A 65 2.45 18.43 0.00
C VAL A 65 3.11 19.28 1.07
N THR A 66 3.60 18.69 2.15
CA THR A 66 4.07 19.42 3.33
C THR A 66 5.60 19.48 3.45
N SER A 67 6.33 18.60 2.77
CA SER A 67 7.76 18.33 3.01
C SER A 67 8.08 17.90 4.44
N ASP A 68 7.09 17.45 5.22
CA ASP A 68 7.29 16.96 6.58
C ASP A 68 7.85 15.52 6.54
N ALA A 69 9.13 15.39 6.91
CA ALA A 69 9.87 14.13 6.91
C ALA A 69 9.23 13.04 7.77
N SER A 70 8.41 13.39 8.78
CA SER A 70 7.75 12.41 9.63
C SER A 70 6.82 11.50 8.84
N TYR A 71 6.10 12.02 7.84
CA TYR A 71 5.23 11.18 7.00
C TYR A 71 6.02 10.16 6.19
N LEU A 72 7.16 10.57 5.62
CA LEU A 72 8.03 9.64 4.90
C LEU A 72 8.61 8.59 5.84
N GLU A 73 9.09 8.98 7.02
CA GLU A 73 9.59 8.04 8.02
C GLU A 73 8.54 6.96 8.31
N LYS A 74 7.31 7.37 8.65
CA LYS A 74 6.20 6.45 8.93
C LYS A 74 5.85 5.56 7.73
N ALA A 75 5.86 6.10 6.51
CA ALA A 75 5.64 5.32 5.29
C ALA A 75 6.73 4.25 5.09
N GLU A 76 8.01 4.59 5.32
CA GLU A 76 9.12 3.65 5.24
C GLU A 76 9.04 2.57 6.33
N LYS A 77 8.59 2.91 7.55
CA LYS A 77 8.31 1.93 8.60
C LYS A 77 7.20 0.97 8.18
N GLY A 78 6.11 1.48 7.61
CA GLY A 78 5.05 0.67 7.03
C GLY A 78 5.56 -0.23 5.89
N GLY A 79 6.44 0.29 5.04
CA GLY A 79 7.09 -0.48 3.96
C GLY A 79 7.87 -1.69 4.48
N ARG A 80 8.54 -1.57 5.64
CA ARG A 80 9.19 -2.71 6.30
C ARG A 80 8.20 -3.78 6.75
N GLU A 81 7.01 -3.39 7.21
CA GLU A 81 5.95 -4.37 7.51
C GLU A 81 5.42 -5.06 6.26
N VAL A 82 5.21 -4.31 5.19
CA VAL A 82 4.83 -4.89 3.90
C VAL A 82 5.88 -5.88 3.44
N TRP A 83 7.17 -5.56 3.56
CA TRP A 83 8.24 -6.50 3.24
C TRP A 83 8.22 -7.77 4.13
N LYS A 84 8.06 -7.61 5.45
CA LYS A 84 8.09 -8.72 6.43
C LYS A 84 6.89 -9.67 6.27
N ARG A 85 5.69 -9.15 5.96
CA ARG A 85 4.41 -9.89 6.10
C ARG A 85 3.48 -9.78 4.89
N GLY A 86 3.86 -9.05 3.84
CA GLY A 86 2.98 -8.69 2.73
C GLY A 86 2.86 -9.74 1.62
N LEU A 87 3.68 -10.80 1.61
CA LEU A 87 3.47 -11.94 0.71
C LEU A 87 2.32 -12.80 1.25
N LEU A 88 1.13 -12.59 0.71
CA LEU A 88 -0.08 -13.21 1.20
C LEU A 88 -0.36 -14.53 0.46
N ARG A 89 -0.55 -15.61 1.23
CA ARG A 89 -1.01 -16.90 0.70
C ARG A 89 -2.50 -16.91 0.32
N LYS A 90 -3.25 -15.86 0.72
CA LYS A 90 -4.66 -15.68 0.34
C LYS A 90 -4.83 -15.53 -1.18
N GLY A 91 -3.81 -15.06 -1.88
CA GLY A 91 -3.81 -14.84 -3.33
C GLY A 91 -3.11 -13.54 -3.72
N CYS A 92 -3.11 -13.24 -5.02
CA CYS A 92 -2.37 -12.11 -5.59
C CYS A 92 -3.25 -10.96 -6.09
N GLY A 93 -4.49 -10.84 -5.62
CA GLY A 93 -5.38 -9.70 -5.98
C GLY A 93 -4.87 -8.34 -5.46
N LEU A 94 -5.48 -7.25 -5.91
CA LEU A 94 -5.09 -5.89 -5.54
C LEU A 94 -5.62 -5.42 -4.17
N CYS A 95 -6.85 -5.82 -3.80
CA CYS A 95 -7.50 -5.32 -2.57
C CYS A 95 -6.86 -5.90 -1.29
N HIS A 96 -6.47 -7.17 -1.35
CA HIS A 96 -5.98 -7.91 -0.19
C HIS A 96 -5.13 -9.12 -0.60
N GLY A 97 -4.27 -8.92 -1.59
CA GLY A 97 -3.31 -9.90 -2.08
C GLY A 97 -1.93 -9.29 -2.29
N SER A 98 -0.96 -10.14 -2.65
CA SER A 98 0.43 -9.73 -2.82
C SER A 98 0.62 -8.63 -3.87
N ALA A 99 -0.13 -8.62 -4.98
CA ALA A 99 0.03 -7.57 -6.00
C ALA A 99 -0.27 -6.16 -5.46
N GLY A 100 -1.37 -6.01 -4.70
CA GLY A 100 -1.69 -4.72 -4.06
C GLY A 100 -0.64 -4.27 -3.05
N ASN A 101 -0.05 -5.22 -2.33
CA ASN A 101 1.04 -4.95 -1.41
C ASN A 101 2.33 -4.55 -2.15
N GLY A 102 2.61 -5.16 -3.30
CA GLY A 102 3.73 -4.80 -4.17
C GLY A 102 3.66 -3.35 -4.65
N TYR A 103 2.45 -2.85 -4.95
CA TYR A 103 2.26 -1.43 -5.29
C TYR A 103 2.63 -0.45 -4.17
N ALA A 104 2.46 -0.82 -2.90
CA ALA A 104 2.88 0.04 -1.79
C ALA A 104 4.41 0.22 -1.78
N LEU A 105 5.15 -0.86 -2.04
CA LEU A 105 6.61 -0.83 -2.19
C LEU A 105 7.04 -0.09 -3.46
N LEU A 106 6.32 -0.28 -4.56
CA LEU A 106 6.55 0.48 -5.79
C LEU A 106 6.37 1.99 -5.58
N SER A 107 5.35 2.38 -4.82
CA SER A 107 5.10 3.79 -4.47
C SER A 107 6.24 4.38 -3.65
N LEU A 108 6.78 3.62 -2.68
CA LEU A 108 7.98 4.01 -1.93
C LEU A 108 9.19 4.17 -2.84
N TYR A 109 9.42 3.25 -3.78
CA TYR A 109 10.50 3.40 -4.77
C TYR A 109 10.32 4.67 -5.60
N GLN A 110 9.14 4.93 -6.12
CA GLN A 110 8.89 6.10 -6.98
C GLN A 110 9.12 7.41 -6.24
N HIS A 111 8.74 7.46 -4.97
CA HIS A 111 8.89 8.64 -4.11
C HIS A 111 10.34 8.85 -3.66
N THR A 112 11.02 7.80 -3.23
CA THR A 112 12.36 7.89 -2.60
C THR A 112 13.52 7.65 -3.56
N ARG A 113 13.26 6.99 -4.69
CA ARG A 113 14.25 6.45 -5.64
C ARG A 113 15.23 5.44 -5.05
N LYS A 114 14.98 4.92 -3.84
CA LYS A 114 15.81 3.87 -3.23
C LYS A 114 15.53 2.54 -3.93
N LEU A 115 16.58 1.95 -4.53
CA LEU A 115 16.47 0.69 -5.28
C LEU A 115 16.02 -0.50 -4.42
N GLU A 116 16.21 -0.44 -3.11
CA GLU A 116 15.74 -1.48 -2.18
C GLU A 116 14.23 -1.72 -2.32
N TYR A 117 13.42 -0.67 -2.43
CA TYR A 117 11.97 -0.80 -2.56
C TYR A 117 11.57 -1.36 -3.92
N LEU A 118 12.33 -1.04 -4.98
CA LEU A 118 12.13 -1.63 -6.30
C LEU A 118 12.42 -3.12 -6.26
N GLN A 119 13.54 -3.53 -5.65
CA GLN A 119 13.89 -4.94 -5.51
C GLN A 119 12.82 -5.71 -4.72
N GLN A 120 12.29 -5.13 -3.65
CA GLN A 120 11.20 -5.75 -2.89
C GLN A 120 9.91 -5.85 -3.73
N ALA A 121 9.55 -4.81 -4.50
CA ALA A 121 8.41 -4.87 -5.41
C ALA A 121 8.57 -5.95 -6.50
N VAL A 122 9.79 -6.14 -7.01
CA VAL A 122 10.12 -7.23 -7.96
C VAL A 122 9.88 -8.60 -7.32
N VAL A 123 10.30 -8.84 -6.08
CA VAL A 123 10.02 -10.11 -5.38
C VAL A 123 8.52 -10.37 -5.28
N PHE A 124 7.72 -9.33 -5.02
CA PHE A 124 6.27 -9.45 -5.01
C PHE A 124 5.70 -9.75 -6.40
N ALA A 125 6.29 -9.19 -7.46
CA ALA A 125 5.93 -9.49 -8.84
C ALA A 125 6.27 -10.94 -9.19
N GLU A 126 7.48 -11.41 -8.86
CA GLU A 126 7.91 -12.80 -9.03
C GLU A 126 6.96 -13.76 -8.32
N TRP A 127 6.58 -13.47 -7.07
CA TRP A 127 5.56 -14.23 -6.35
C TRP A 127 4.23 -14.30 -7.12
N CYS A 128 3.81 -13.20 -7.73
CA CYS A 128 2.58 -13.16 -8.51
C CYS A 128 2.67 -13.91 -9.85
N THR A 129 3.88 -14.16 -10.40
CA THR A 129 4.04 -14.97 -11.61
C THR A 129 3.65 -16.44 -11.39
N ASP A 130 3.80 -16.93 -10.16
CA ASP A 130 3.39 -18.27 -9.75
C ASP A 130 1.98 -18.29 -9.10
N TYR A 131 1.08 -17.47 -9.65
CA TYR A 131 -0.26 -17.17 -9.12
C TYR A 131 -1.01 -18.41 -8.63
N PHE A 132 -1.04 -19.48 -9.44
CA PHE A 132 -1.85 -20.67 -9.17
C PHE A 132 -1.25 -21.60 -8.12
N ASN A 133 0.07 -21.57 -7.90
CA ASN A 133 0.71 -22.42 -6.90
C ASN A 133 0.76 -21.77 -5.51
N HIS A 134 0.72 -20.44 -5.45
CA HIS A 134 0.79 -19.69 -4.19
C HIS A 134 -0.57 -19.27 -3.61
N ALA A 135 -1.64 -19.32 -4.40
CA ALA A 135 -2.98 -19.04 -3.91
C ALA A 135 -3.57 -20.26 -3.18
N GLU A 136 -3.70 -20.18 -1.85
CA GLU A 136 -4.35 -21.22 -1.05
C GLU A 136 -5.87 -21.26 -1.21
N ARG A 137 -6.47 -20.20 -1.80
CA ARG A 137 -7.92 -20.06 -1.98
C ARG A 137 -8.23 -19.41 -3.32
N THR A 138 -9.29 -19.89 -3.97
CA THR A 138 -9.90 -19.19 -5.11
C THR A 138 -10.64 -17.94 -4.60
N PRO A 139 -10.37 -16.74 -5.15
CA PRO A 139 -11.13 -15.54 -4.79
C PRO A 139 -12.61 -15.66 -5.17
N ASP A 140 -13.49 -14.90 -4.49
CA ASP A 140 -14.93 -14.91 -4.78
C ASP A 140 -15.22 -14.48 -6.23
N ARG A 141 -14.48 -13.48 -6.73
CA ARG A 141 -14.50 -13.04 -8.13
C ARG A 141 -13.13 -13.26 -8.78
N PRO A 142 -12.79 -14.49 -9.23
CA PRO A 142 -11.43 -14.88 -9.60
C PRO A 142 -10.87 -14.17 -10.85
N LEU A 143 -11.74 -13.54 -11.65
CA LEU A 143 -11.35 -12.77 -12.85
C LEU A 143 -11.44 -11.24 -12.65
N SER A 144 -11.86 -10.77 -11.47
CA SER A 144 -12.04 -9.34 -11.21
C SER A 144 -10.71 -8.61 -11.03
N LEU A 145 -10.75 -7.28 -11.17
CA LEU A 145 -9.59 -6.41 -10.95
C LEU A 145 -9.09 -6.45 -9.49
N PHE A 146 -9.99 -6.37 -8.51
CA PHE A 146 -9.57 -6.19 -7.11
C PHE A 146 -9.28 -7.50 -6.37
N GLU A 147 -9.90 -8.61 -6.75
CA GLU A 147 -9.71 -9.89 -6.05
C GLU A 147 -8.97 -10.92 -6.90
N GLY A 148 -9.14 -10.84 -8.22
CA GLY A 148 -8.80 -11.89 -9.15
C GLY A 148 -7.49 -11.68 -9.90
N ILE A 149 -7.29 -12.56 -10.88
CA ILE A 149 -6.08 -12.62 -11.71
C ILE A 149 -5.87 -11.35 -12.54
N SER A 150 -6.93 -10.64 -12.91
CA SER A 150 -6.83 -9.39 -13.67
C SER A 150 -6.02 -8.33 -12.93
N GLY A 151 -6.17 -8.25 -11.61
CA GLY A 151 -5.36 -7.37 -10.76
C GLY A 151 -3.90 -7.78 -10.67
N ALA A 152 -3.65 -9.08 -10.54
CA ALA A 152 -2.28 -9.61 -10.53
C ALA A 152 -1.56 -9.33 -11.86
N ILE A 153 -2.22 -9.59 -13.00
CA ILE A 153 -1.68 -9.30 -14.33
C ILE A 153 -1.44 -7.80 -14.51
N TRP A 154 -2.35 -6.95 -14.04
CA TRP A 154 -2.18 -5.49 -14.10
C TRP A 154 -0.90 -5.05 -13.39
N PHE A 155 -0.67 -5.54 -12.16
CA PHE A 155 0.57 -5.27 -11.44
C PHE A 155 1.82 -5.78 -12.17
N LEU A 156 1.78 -6.99 -12.73
CA LEU A 156 2.90 -7.54 -13.51
C LEU A 156 3.23 -6.69 -14.74
N LEU A 157 2.22 -6.17 -15.44
CA LEU A 157 2.41 -5.27 -16.58
C LEU A 157 3.05 -3.94 -16.15
N ASP A 158 2.59 -3.35 -15.05
CA ASP A 158 3.17 -2.12 -14.52
C ASP A 158 4.62 -2.30 -14.05
N MET A 159 4.98 -3.49 -13.62
CA MET A 159 6.37 -3.82 -13.26
C MET A 159 7.32 -3.94 -14.46
N LEU A 160 6.81 -3.94 -15.70
CA LEU A 160 7.65 -3.79 -16.89
C LEU A 160 8.20 -2.35 -17.02
N GLU A 161 7.46 -1.36 -16.51
CA GLU A 161 7.88 0.04 -16.45
C GLU A 161 7.66 0.62 -15.03
N PRO A 162 8.46 0.20 -14.02
CA PRO A 162 8.22 0.53 -12.61
C PRO A 162 8.21 2.03 -12.30
N ALA A 163 8.84 2.86 -13.13
CA ALA A 163 8.87 4.31 -12.94
C ALA A 163 7.51 4.98 -13.19
N SER A 164 6.64 4.35 -13.99
CA SER A 164 5.32 4.86 -14.37
C SER A 164 4.15 3.98 -13.90
N GLY A 165 4.40 2.74 -13.48
CA GLY A 165 3.36 1.85 -12.96
C GLY A 165 2.65 2.41 -11.73
N ARG A 166 1.33 2.27 -11.62
CA ARG A 166 0.53 2.85 -10.53
C ARG A 166 -0.62 1.93 -10.14
N PHE A 167 -0.94 1.92 -8.85
CA PHE A 167 -2.13 1.21 -8.39
C PHE A 167 -3.35 1.73 -9.17
N PRO A 168 -4.14 0.85 -9.82
CA PRO A 168 -5.22 1.30 -10.70
C PRO A 168 -6.23 2.08 -9.90
N ILE A 169 -6.70 3.22 -10.46
CA ILE A 169 -7.56 4.27 -9.87
C ILE A 169 -6.83 5.41 -9.14
N LEU A 170 -5.51 5.34 -8.93
CA LEU A 170 -4.73 6.47 -8.43
C LEU A 170 -4.04 7.17 -9.62
N HIS A 171 -4.39 8.43 -9.85
CA HIS A 171 -3.94 9.26 -10.98
C HIS A 171 -3.22 10.52 -10.51
#